data_AF-A0A2I0EV29-F1
#
_entry.id   AF-A0A2I0EV29-F1
#
_cell.length_a   1.000
_cell.length_b   1.000
_cell.length_c   1.000
_cell.angle_alpha   90.00
_cell.angle_beta   90.00
_cell.angle_gamma   90.00
#
_symmetry.space_group_name_H-M   'P 1'
#
loop_
_entity.id
_entity.type
_entity.pdbx_description
1 polymer ?
#
loop_
_entity_poly.entity_id
_entity_poly.type
_entity_poly.pdbx_seq_one_letter_code
_entity_poly.pdbx_strand_id
1 'polypeptide(L)'
;MQKTIFSIMMLIIGFFAMSATANLTEALQTTFAMKVTTIADMYQQDVDNQGQDYPVVLHQYGSPQLKAAMQLERDYFAREQMSCHIGYDVLWSSQDPDYEQDKQFAVTEQGLVQVSLAQGDDVYYELSCKSVDNDVACQVTDVILDEDGKSLREYLLKHCR
;
A
#
# COMPACT_ATOMS: atom_id res chain seq x y z
N MET A 1 8.56 -70.83 37.15
CA MET A 1 9.61 -70.56 36.16
C MET A 1 9.77 -69.05 36.01
N GLN A 2 11.02 -68.62 36.14
CA GLN A 2 11.57 -67.27 36.10
C GLN A 2 11.76 -66.82 34.63
N LYS A 3 11.58 -65.50 34.35
CA LYS A 3 12.30 -64.67 33.35
C LYS A 3 11.56 -63.32 33.18
N THR A 4 12.01 -62.25 33.85
CA THR A 4 12.98 -61.22 33.42
C THR A 4 12.38 -60.09 32.56
N ILE A 5 12.16 -58.98 33.26
CA ILE A 5 12.27 -57.54 32.92
C ILE A 5 13.03 -57.23 31.62
N PHE A 6 12.52 -56.31 30.79
CA PHE A 6 13.33 -55.22 30.21
C PHE A 6 12.51 -53.93 30.04
N SER A 7 13.03 -52.90 30.69
CA SER A 7 12.61 -51.50 30.68
C SER A 7 13.07 -50.81 29.40
N ILE A 8 12.21 -50.02 28.76
CA ILE A 8 12.62 -48.95 27.84
C ILE A 8 11.77 -47.72 28.17
N MET A 9 12.29 -46.87 29.06
CA MET A 9 11.90 -45.46 29.11
C MET A 9 12.33 -44.81 27.79
N MET A 10 11.37 -44.44 26.94
CA MET A 10 11.62 -43.47 25.88
C MET A 10 11.63 -42.07 26.50
N LEU A 11 12.82 -41.50 26.58
CA LEU A 11 13.06 -40.10 26.87
C LEU A 11 12.62 -39.29 25.64
N ILE A 12 11.40 -38.74 25.64
CA ILE A 12 10.98 -37.78 24.63
C ILE A 12 11.67 -36.46 24.97
N ILE A 13 12.80 -36.21 24.30
CA ILE A 13 13.46 -34.92 24.28
C ILE A 13 12.49 -33.95 23.60
N GLY A 14 11.75 -33.19 24.41
CA GLY A 14 11.00 -32.03 23.94
C GLY A 14 11.99 -31.00 23.43
N PHE A 15 12.16 -30.93 22.11
CA PHE A 15 12.76 -29.78 21.45
C PHE A 15 11.78 -28.61 21.56
N PHE A 16 11.95 -27.77 22.59
CA PHE A 16 11.41 -26.41 22.54
C PHE A 16 12.32 -25.58 21.66
N ALA A 17 12.06 -25.59 20.36
CA ALA A 17 12.45 -24.50 19.49
C ALA A 17 11.16 -23.84 19.02
N MET A 18 11.03 -22.53 19.27
CA MET A 18 10.31 -21.53 18.47
C MET A 18 9.70 -20.45 19.37
N SER A 19 10.46 -19.38 19.58
CA SER A 19 9.92 -18.06 19.97
C SER A 19 10.36 -16.93 19.03
N ALA A 20 11.09 -17.25 17.95
CA ALA A 20 11.54 -16.26 16.97
C ALA A 20 10.54 -16.02 15.83
N THR A 21 9.66 -16.98 15.53
CA THR A 21 8.71 -16.91 14.40
C THR A 21 7.45 -16.10 14.72
N ALA A 22 7.01 -16.07 15.98
CA ALA A 22 5.84 -15.30 16.42
C ALA A 22 6.08 -13.79 16.27
N ASN A 23 7.24 -13.29 16.73
CA ASN A 23 7.57 -11.86 16.68
C ASN A 23 7.67 -11.30 15.26
N LEU A 24 8.16 -12.10 14.30
CA LEU A 24 8.24 -11.71 12.89
C LEU A 24 6.85 -11.62 12.25
N THR A 25 5.94 -12.52 12.63
CA THR A 25 4.58 -12.55 12.08
C THR A 25 3.75 -11.37 12.59
N GLU A 26 3.85 -11.05 13.88
CA GLU A 26 3.18 -9.90 14.50
C GLU A 26 3.69 -8.55 13.96
N ALA A 27 5.01 -8.39 13.82
CA ALA A 27 5.58 -7.17 13.26
C ALA A 27 5.17 -6.95 11.79
N LEU A 28 5.08 -8.03 11.01
CA LEU A 28 4.63 -7.99 9.62
C LEU A 28 3.14 -7.64 9.53
N GLN A 29 2.28 -8.29 10.32
CA GLN A 29 0.85 -7.98 10.41
C GLN A 29 0.61 -6.52 10.83
N THR A 30 1.38 -6.03 11.81
CA THR A 30 1.34 -4.63 12.24
C THR A 30 1.70 -3.69 11.08
N THR A 31 2.76 -4.02 10.32
CA THR A 31 3.17 -3.23 9.15
C THR A 31 2.07 -3.18 8.08
N PHE A 32 1.44 -4.31 7.78
CA PHE A 32 0.35 -4.38 6.82
C PHE A 32 -0.88 -3.59 7.28
N ALA A 33 -1.27 -3.70 8.56
CA ALA A 33 -2.36 -2.92 9.12
C ALA A 33 -2.09 -1.40 8.98
N MET A 34 -0.87 -0.95 9.28
CA MET A 34 -0.50 0.47 9.13
C MET A 34 -0.55 0.95 7.68
N LYS A 35 -0.10 0.12 6.72
CA LYS A 35 -0.23 0.45 5.30
C LYS A 35 -1.69 0.60 4.89
N VAL A 36 -2.55 -0.32 5.31
CA VAL A 36 -4.00 -0.27 5.04
C VAL A 36 -4.64 0.97 5.66
N THR A 37 -4.37 1.25 6.95
CA THR A 37 -4.86 2.47 7.61
C THR A 37 -4.43 3.73 6.87
N THR A 38 -3.16 3.81 6.45
CA THR A 38 -2.65 4.97 5.71
C THR A 38 -3.43 5.23 4.41
N ILE A 39 -3.73 4.17 3.66
CA ILE A 39 -4.51 4.30 2.42
C ILE A 39 -5.98 4.59 2.73
N ALA A 40 -6.57 3.97 3.74
CA ALA A 40 -7.95 4.26 4.15
C ALA A 40 -8.12 5.73 4.57
N ASP A 41 -7.19 6.28 5.36
CA ASP A 41 -7.18 7.68 5.76
C ASP A 41 -7.03 8.61 4.56
N MET A 42 -6.18 8.26 3.59
CA MET A 42 -6.00 9.01 2.34
C MET A 42 -7.31 9.09 1.55
N TYR A 43 -8.04 7.99 1.39
CA TYR A 43 -9.35 8.00 0.72
C TYR A 43 -10.39 8.77 1.52
N GLN A 44 -10.42 8.61 2.84
CA GLN A 44 -11.38 9.35 3.68
C GLN A 44 -11.16 10.86 3.58
N GLN A 45 -9.90 11.31 3.58
CA GLN A 45 -9.60 12.73 3.39
C GLN A 45 -10.09 13.24 2.03
N ASP A 46 -9.90 12.47 0.96
CA ASP A 46 -10.36 12.87 -0.37
C ASP A 46 -11.89 12.93 -0.48
N VAL A 47 -12.59 11.99 0.19
CA VAL A 47 -14.06 12.00 0.35
C VAL A 47 -14.52 13.24 1.12
N ASP A 48 -13.88 13.53 2.26
CA ASP A 48 -14.23 14.68 3.12
C ASP A 48 -14.06 16.01 2.36
N ASN A 49 -13.10 16.06 1.43
CA ASN A 49 -12.83 17.21 0.58
C ASN A 49 -13.59 17.19 -0.76
N GLN A 50 -14.45 16.19 -0.99
CA GLN A 50 -15.23 16.00 -2.21
C GLN A 50 -14.38 16.07 -3.49
N GLY A 51 -13.14 15.56 -3.43
CA GLY A 51 -12.19 15.60 -4.54
C GLY A 51 -11.71 16.99 -4.96
N GLN A 52 -12.06 18.06 -4.23
CA GLN A 52 -11.64 19.43 -4.56
C GLN A 52 -10.14 19.64 -4.38
N ASP A 53 -9.50 18.73 -3.65
CA ASP A 53 -8.07 18.70 -3.41
C ASP A 53 -7.31 17.91 -4.48
N TYR A 54 -7.85 17.60 -5.66
CA TYR A 54 -7.08 16.82 -6.64
C TYR A 54 -5.94 17.63 -7.31
N PRO A 55 -4.69 17.12 -7.44
CA PRO A 55 -4.11 15.85 -6.96
C PRO A 55 -3.35 15.96 -5.61
N VAL A 56 -3.70 16.95 -4.79
CA VAL A 56 -3.09 17.29 -3.51
C VAL A 56 -3.10 16.12 -2.53
N VAL A 57 -4.16 15.30 -2.44
CA VAL A 57 -4.24 14.24 -1.42
C VAL A 57 -3.16 13.16 -1.63
N LEU A 58 -3.08 12.55 -2.83
CA LEU A 58 -1.99 11.61 -3.13
C LEU A 58 -0.61 12.26 -2.97
N HIS A 59 -0.49 13.53 -3.36
CA HIS A 59 0.76 14.26 -3.19
C HIS A 59 1.11 14.41 -1.71
N GLN A 60 0.17 14.59 -0.78
CA GLN A 60 0.48 14.73 0.66
C GLN A 60 1.04 13.42 1.26
N TYR A 61 0.41 12.29 0.93
CA TYR A 61 0.80 10.95 1.40
C TYR A 61 2.02 10.37 0.66
N GLY A 62 2.39 10.96 -0.48
CA GLY A 62 3.52 10.52 -1.29
C GLY A 62 4.88 10.62 -0.60
N SER A 63 5.75 9.68 -0.94
CA SER A 63 7.19 9.76 -0.69
C SER A 63 7.80 10.97 -1.41
N PRO A 64 8.99 11.46 -1.00
CA PRO A 64 9.68 12.54 -1.71
C PRO A 64 9.86 12.28 -3.21
N GLN A 65 10.10 11.02 -3.59
CA GLN A 65 10.29 10.62 -4.98
C GLN A 65 8.97 10.67 -5.78
N LEU A 66 7.88 10.18 -5.20
CA LEU A 66 6.55 10.26 -5.84
C LEU A 66 6.10 11.72 -5.96
N LYS A 67 6.27 12.53 -4.90
CA LYS A 67 6.01 13.97 -4.90
C LYS A 67 6.75 14.69 -6.04
N ALA A 68 8.04 14.39 -6.18
CA ALA A 68 8.85 14.98 -7.26
C ALA A 68 8.34 14.59 -8.66
N ALA A 69 7.88 13.34 -8.84
CA ALA A 69 7.30 12.90 -10.11
C ALA A 69 5.94 13.56 -10.39
N MET A 70 5.06 13.67 -9.38
CA MET A 70 3.79 14.40 -9.49
C MET A 70 3.99 15.89 -9.78
N GLN A 71 5.07 16.48 -9.28
CA GLN A 71 5.40 17.87 -9.61
C GLN A 71 5.73 18.05 -11.09
N LEU A 72 6.27 17.03 -11.78
CA LEU A 72 6.49 17.10 -13.23
C LEU A 72 5.20 17.31 -14.01
N GLU A 73 4.11 16.64 -13.62
CA GLU A 73 2.79 16.85 -14.26
C GLU A 73 2.30 18.28 -14.07
N ARG A 74 2.46 18.83 -12.86
CA ARG A 74 2.07 20.21 -12.55
C ARG A 74 2.88 21.22 -13.37
N ASP A 75 4.19 20.98 -13.47
CA ASP A 75 5.10 21.82 -14.25
C ASP A 75 4.80 21.71 -15.76
N TYR A 76 4.49 20.51 -16.23
CA TYR A 76 4.09 20.25 -17.62
C TYR A 76 2.79 20.99 -17.93
N PHE A 77 1.75 20.83 -17.10
CA PHE A 77 0.48 21.51 -17.27
C PHE A 77 0.64 23.04 -17.29
N ALA A 78 1.48 23.58 -16.41
CA ALA A 78 1.77 25.02 -16.39
C ALA A 78 2.38 25.52 -17.71
N ARG A 79 3.22 24.70 -18.38
CA ARG A 79 3.85 25.04 -19.66
C ARG A 79 2.92 24.83 -20.85
N GLU A 80 2.32 23.66 -20.95
CA GLU A 80 1.60 23.20 -22.14
C GLU A 80 0.09 23.47 -22.09
N GLN A 81 -0.44 23.85 -20.93
CA GLN A 81 -1.88 24.03 -20.67
C GLN A 81 -2.69 22.74 -20.92
N MET A 82 -2.03 21.58 -20.83
CA MET A 82 -2.62 20.26 -20.95
C MET A 82 -1.90 19.25 -20.06
N SER A 83 -2.59 18.18 -19.65
CA SER A 83 -2.01 17.10 -18.85
C SER A 83 -0.97 16.32 -19.66
N CYS A 84 0.13 15.88 -19.03
CA CYS A 84 1.08 14.94 -19.65
C CYS A 84 0.51 13.51 -19.78
N HIS A 85 -0.71 13.34 -19.27
CA HIS A 85 -1.70 12.32 -19.57
C HIS A 85 -1.87 11.23 -18.50
N ILE A 86 -2.67 11.50 -17.48
CA ILE A 86 -3.55 10.48 -16.88
C ILE A 86 -4.94 11.08 -16.88
N GLY A 87 -5.79 10.61 -17.79
CA GLY A 87 -7.10 11.20 -18.08
C GLY A 87 -8.18 10.84 -17.06
N TYR A 88 -7.82 10.36 -15.88
CA TYR A 88 -8.73 9.93 -14.82
C TYR A 88 -8.11 10.24 -13.46
N ASP A 89 -8.92 10.24 -12.42
CA ASP A 89 -8.45 10.33 -11.04
C ASP A 89 -7.81 9.00 -10.62
N VAL A 90 -6.52 9.03 -10.33
CA VAL A 90 -5.74 7.84 -9.99
C VAL A 90 -6.21 7.16 -8.70
N LEU A 91 -6.78 7.90 -7.74
CA LEU A 91 -7.32 7.31 -6.52
C LEU A 91 -8.62 6.55 -6.81
N TRP A 92 -9.38 6.99 -7.79
CA TRP A 92 -10.73 6.46 -8.01
C TRP A 92 -10.86 5.62 -9.27
N SER A 93 -9.78 5.50 -10.04
CA SER A 93 -9.77 4.89 -11.38
C SER A 93 -10.96 5.37 -12.24
N SER A 94 -11.31 6.65 -12.13
CA SER A 94 -12.52 7.21 -12.75
C SER A 94 -12.33 8.65 -13.22
N GLN A 95 -13.02 9.02 -14.29
CA GLN A 95 -13.14 10.40 -14.76
C GLN A 95 -14.15 11.22 -13.96
N ASP A 96 -15.13 10.54 -13.36
CA ASP A 96 -16.20 11.14 -12.55
C ASP A 96 -16.37 10.26 -11.31
N PRO A 97 -15.52 10.46 -10.27
CA PRO A 97 -15.53 9.61 -9.09
C PRO A 97 -16.83 9.72 -8.30
N ASP A 98 -17.45 8.58 -8.02
CA ASP A 98 -18.44 8.49 -6.95
C ASP A 98 -17.71 8.38 -5.61
N TYR A 99 -17.60 9.50 -4.90
CA TYR A 99 -16.91 9.56 -3.59
C TYR A 99 -17.64 8.74 -2.51
N GLU A 100 -18.96 8.52 -2.66
CA GLU A 100 -19.80 7.79 -1.69
C GLU A 100 -19.76 6.26 -1.91
N GLN A 101 -19.14 5.79 -3.00
CA GLN A 101 -19.10 4.36 -3.31
C GLN A 101 -18.43 3.52 -2.21
N ASP A 102 -18.86 2.27 -2.08
CA ASP A 102 -18.22 1.30 -1.19
C ASP A 102 -16.78 1.00 -1.65
N LYS A 103 -15.89 0.78 -0.68
CA LYS A 103 -14.47 0.47 -0.91
C LYS A 103 -14.02 -0.64 0.04
N GLN A 104 -13.14 -1.52 -0.45
CA GLN A 104 -12.52 -2.55 0.37
C GLN A 104 -11.01 -2.46 0.28
N PHE A 105 -10.34 -2.64 1.42
CA PHE A 105 -8.89 -2.52 1.52
C PHE A 105 -8.29 -3.88 1.89
N ALA A 106 -7.29 -4.32 1.12
CA ALA A 106 -6.58 -5.56 1.35
C ALA A 106 -5.08 -5.40 1.09
N VAL A 107 -4.28 -6.37 1.54
CA VAL A 107 -2.86 -6.46 1.18
C VAL A 107 -2.65 -7.67 0.29
N THR A 108 -2.03 -7.48 -0.86
CA THR A 108 -1.72 -8.55 -1.81
C THR A 108 -0.58 -9.42 -1.29
N GLU A 109 -0.37 -10.60 -1.89
CA GLU A 109 0.77 -11.47 -1.56
C GLU A 109 2.13 -10.79 -1.82
N GLN A 110 2.17 -9.80 -2.71
CA GLN A 110 3.34 -8.98 -3.02
C GLN A 110 3.52 -7.80 -2.03
N GLY A 111 2.61 -7.62 -1.07
CA GLY A 111 2.69 -6.58 -0.06
C GLY A 111 2.25 -5.19 -0.52
N LEU A 112 1.52 -5.11 -1.64
CA LEU A 112 0.82 -3.92 -2.11
C LEU A 112 -0.49 -3.77 -1.34
N VAL A 113 -0.94 -2.54 -1.10
CA VAL A 113 -2.31 -2.30 -0.63
C VAL A 113 -3.22 -2.20 -1.85
N GLN A 114 -4.21 -3.08 -1.95
CA GLN A 114 -5.26 -3.06 -2.95
C GLN A 114 -6.48 -2.34 -2.39
N VAL A 115 -7.05 -1.46 -3.20
CA VAL A 115 -8.33 -0.83 -2.95
C VAL A 115 -9.30 -1.29 -4.03
N SER A 116 -10.30 -2.08 -3.61
CA SER A 116 -11.39 -2.47 -4.50
C SER A 116 -12.52 -1.47 -4.42
N LEU A 117 -12.85 -0.92 -5.58
CA LEU A 117 -13.87 0.10 -5.78
C LEU A 117 -15.14 -0.56 -6.33
N ALA A 118 -16.31 -0.17 -5.82
CA ALA A 118 -17.57 -0.67 -6.36
C ALA A 118 -17.81 -0.21 -7.81
N GLN A 119 -17.22 0.92 -8.20
CA GLN A 119 -17.24 1.50 -9.53
C GLN A 119 -15.80 1.89 -9.94
N GLY A 120 -15.23 1.14 -10.88
CA GLY A 120 -13.86 1.35 -11.37
C GLY A 120 -13.02 0.08 -11.26
N ASP A 121 -11.75 0.20 -11.63
CA ASP A 121 -10.76 -0.86 -11.45
C ASP A 121 -10.16 -0.81 -10.04
N ASP A 122 -9.60 -1.94 -9.60
CA ASP A 122 -8.81 -1.98 -8.37
C ASP A 122 -7.58 -1.05 -8.47
N VAL A 123 -7.30 -0.33 -7.40
CA VAL A 123 -6.11 0.54 -7.32
C VAL A 123 -5.11 -0.06 -6.36
N TYR A 124 -3.84 -0.13 -6.79
CA TYR A 124 -2.78 -0.78 -6.01
C TYR A 124 -1.70 0.22 -5.60
N TYR A 125 -1.33 0.21 -4.33
CA TYR A 125 -0.37 1.12 -3.75
C TYR A 125 0.85 0.38 -3.22
N GLU A 126 2.02 0.88 -3.57
CA GLU A 126 3.25 0.54 -2.89
C GLU A 126 3.49 1.55 -1.77
N LEU A 127 3.78 1.05 -0.56
CA LEU A 127 4.09 1.89 0.60
C LEU A 127 5.37 1.47 1.29
N SER A 128 6.12 2.46 1.76
CA SER A 128 7.26 2.31 2.66
C SER A 128 6.91 2.91 4.03
N CYS A 129 7.05 2.11 5.08
CA CYS A 129 6.83 2.55 6.46
C CYS A 129 8.16 2.71 7.19
N LYS A 130 8.37 3.83 7.86
CA LYS A 130 9.55 4.08 8.68
C LYS A 130 9.14 4.49 10.08
N SER A 131 9.89 4.04 11.08
CA SER A 131 9.74 4.54 12.44
C SER A 131 10.34 5.94 12.54
N VAL A 132 9.52 6.89 12.95
CA VAL A 132 9.83 8.30 13.20
C VAL A 132 9.42 8.59 14.64
N ASP A 133 10.37 8.90 15.52
CA ASP A 133 10.10 9.27 16.92
C ASP A 133 9.24 8.28 17.72
N ASN A 134 9.39 6.97 17.43
CA ASN A 134 8.61 5.83 17.96
C ASN A 134 7.20 5.64 17.36
N ASP A 135 6.75 6.54 16.49
CA ASP A 135 5.58 6.33 15.64
C ASP A 135 6.03 5.73 14.31
N VAL A 136 5.18 4.95 13.66
CA VAL A 136 5.48 4.45 12.31
C VAL A 136 4.62 5.21 11.32
N ALA A 137 5.28 5.94 10.43
CA ALA A 137 4.63 6.67 9.34
C ALA A 137 4.87 5.92 8.03
N CYS A 138 3.79 5.63 7.31
CA CYS A 138 3.85 5.08 5.96
C CYS A 138 3.70 6.18 4.91
N GLN A 139 4.42 6.05 3.81
CA GLN A 139 4.33 6.93 2.66
C GLN A 139 4.07 6.10 1.41
N VAL A 140 3.24 6.63 0.51
CA VAL A 140 3.00 6.02 -0.81
C VAL A 140 4.24 6.23 -1.68
N THR A 141 4.90 5.14 -2.04
CA THR A 141 6.08 5.17 -2.92
C THR A 141 5.68 5.12 -4.39
N ASP A 142 4.58 4.44 -4.69
CA ASP A 142 4.04 4.36 -6.05
C ASP A 142 2.55 3.99 -6.06
N VAL A 143 1.91 4.24 -7.20
CA VAL A 143 0.60 3.68 -7.55
C VAL A 143 0.78 2.83 -8.80
N ILE A 144 0.25 1.62 -8.79
CA ILE A 144 0.31 0.71 -9.92
C ILE A 144 -0.99 0.87 -10.72
N LEU A 145 -0.86 1.31 -11.97
CA LEU A 145 -1.94 1.79 -12.82
C LEU A 145 -2.68 0.67 -13.56
N ASP A 146 -2.10 -0.52 -13.63
CA ASP A 146 -2.66 -1.67 -14.36
C ASP A 146 -2.11 -3.00 -13.84
N GLU A 147 -2.73 -4.10 -14.28
CA GLU A 147 -2.32 -5.47 -13.94
C GLU A 147 -0.90 -5.83 -14.42
N ASP A 148 -0.38 -5.10 -15.41
CA ASP A 148 0.99 -5.28 -15.94
C ASP A 148 2.06 -4.66 -15.02
N GLY A 149 1.64 -3.99 -13.94
CA GLY A 149 2.57 -3.44 -12.95
C GLY A 149 3.06 -2.03 -13.29
N LYS A 150 2.37 -1.30 -14.18
CA LYS A 150 2.84 0.01 -14.62
C LYS A 150 2.80 1.05 -13.50
N SER A 151 3.99 1.55 -13.14
CA SER A 151 4.17 2.58 -12.12
C SER A 151 3.69 3.97 -12.59
N LEU A 152 2.91 4.64 -11.74
CA LEU A 152 2.55 6.05 -11.87
C LEU A 152 3.82 6.91 -11.93
N ARG A 153 4.75 6.70 -10.99
CA ARG A 153 5.99 7.48 -10.91
C ARG A 153 6.80 7.36 -12.20
N GLU A 154 6.94 6.15 -12.74
CA GLU A 154 7.65 5.92 -14.00
C GLU A 154 6.93 6.55 -15.19
N TYR A 155 5.59 6.47 -15.21
CA TYR A 155 4.78 7.13 -16.22
C TYR A 155 5.05 8.63 -16.26
N LEU A 156 4.94 9.31 -15.12
CA LEU A 156 5.16 10.75 -14.99
C LEU A 156 6.59 11.14 -15.39
N LEU A 157 7.60 10.35 -14.99
CA LEU A 157 8.99 10.59 -15.36
C LEU A 157 9.25 10.48 -16.88
N LYS A 158 8.50 9.63 -17.57
CA LYS A 158 8.64 9.39 -19.01
C LYS A 158 7.86 10.38 -19.85
N HIS A 159 6.67 10.78 -19.39
CA HIS A 159 5.71 11.53 -20.20
C HIS A 159 5.62 13.02 -19.83
N CYS A 160 5.97 13.43 -18.61
CA CYS A 160 5.83 14.82 -18.14
C CYS A 160 7.11 15.66 -18.22
N ARG A 161 8.20 15.13 -18.80
CA ARG A 161 9.46 15.86 -18.94
C ARG A 161 9.47 16.75 -20.17
#